data_AF-A0A1S3HMQ8-F1
#
_entry.id   AF-A0A1S3HMQ8-F1
#
_cell.length_a   1.000
_cell.length_b   1.000
_cell.length_c   1.000
_cell.angle_alpha   90.00
_cell.angle_beta   90.00
_cell.angle_gamma   90.00
#
_symmetry.space_group_name_H-M   'P 1'
#
loop_
_entity.id
_entity.type
_entity.pdbx_description
1 polymer ?
#
loop_
_entity_poly.entity_id
_entity_poly.type
_entity_poly.pdbx_seq_one_letter_code
_entity_poly.pdbx_strand_id
1 'polypeptide(L)'
;MTTRLDRLFLLLDTGSTPLVRKSAAEQLGEVQRLHPHELQNLLTKVHMYLRSPTWETRIASGQAVEAIAKNVPQWEPVGLVKKGD
;
A
#
# COMPACT_ATOMS: atom_id res chain seq x y z
N MET A 1 -4.30 -19.22 -10.61
CA MET A 1 -3.48 -19.55 -9.43
C MET A 1 -3.28 -18.27 -8.63
N THR A 2 -3.56 -18.25 -7.33
CA THR A 2 -3.36 -17.08 -6.46
C THR A 2 -1.88 -16.92 -6.11
N THR A 3 -1.31 -15.74 -6.36
CA THR A 3 0.09 -15.45 -6.00
C THR A 3 0.23 -15.09 -4.51
N ARG A 4 1.46 -15.08 -3.98
CA ARG A 4 1.74 -14.59 -2.61
C ARG A 4 1.29 -13.14 -2.43
N LEU A 5 1.48 -12.31 -3.45
CA LEU A 5 1.05 -10.92 -3.47
C LEU A 5 -0.49 -10.81 -3.41
N ASP A 6 -1.22 -11.61 -4.18
CA ASP A 6 -2.69 -11.61 -4.14
C ASP A 6 -3.24 -12.04 -2.78
N ARG A 7 -2.53 -12.91 -2.05
CA ARG A 7 -2.90 -13.27 -0.67
C ARG A 7 -2.75 -12.09 0.29
N LEU A 8 -1.72 -11.25 0.13
CA LEU A 8 -1.57 -10.05 0.96
C LEU A 8 -2.74 -9.09 0.77
N PHE A 9 -3.17 -8.89 -0.49
CA PHE A 9 -4.36 -8.10 -0.78
C PHE A 9 -5.64 -8.71 -0.20
N LEU A 10 -5.82 -10.02 -0.33
CA LEU A 10 -6.96 -10.72 0.27
C LEU A 10 -7.00 -10.57 1.80
N LEU A 11 -5.83 -10.61 2.47
CA LEU A 11 -5.73 -10.44 3.91
C LEU A 11 -6.16 -9.06 4.41
N LEU A 12 -6.17 -8.02 3.56
CA LEU A 12 -6.75 -6.72 3.93
C LEU A 12 -8.26 -6.82 4.17
N ASP A 13 -8.94 -7.73 3.48
CA ASP A 13 -10.39 -7.93 3.56
C ASP A 13 -10.75 -9.07 4.52
N THR A 14 -10.06 -10.21 4.41
CA THR A 14 -10.38 -11.43 5.16
C THR A 14 -9.56 -11.59 6.44
N GLY A 15 -8.69 -10.64 6.77
CA GLY A 15 -7.89 -10.70 7.99
C GLY A 15 -8.80 -10.73 9.22
N SER A 16 -8.66 -11.77 10.06
CA SER A 16 -9.55 -12.02 11.20
C SER A 16 -9.43 -10.99 12.33
N THR A 17 -8.29 -10.31 12.42
CA THR A 17 -8.04 -9.25 13.42
C THR A 17 -7.47 -7.99 12.78
N PRO A 18 -7.65 -6.81 13.40
CA PRO A 18 -7.01 -5.57 12.94
C PRO A 18 -5.49 -5.69 12.80
N LEU A 19 -4.85 -6.46 13.69
CA LEU A 19 -3.40 -6.68 13.65
C LEU A 19 -2.98 -7.44 12.37
N VAL A 20 -3.70 -8.50 11.99
CA VAL A 20 -3.40 -9.26 10.77
C VAL A 20 -3.53 -8.38 9.53
N ARG A 21 -4.59 -7.55 9.46
CA ARG A 21 -4.80 -6.60 8.37
C ARG A 21 -3.66 -5.58 8.29
N LYS A 22 -3.24 -5.04 9.44
CA LYS A 22 -2.11 -4.10 9.53
C LYS A 22 -0.79 -4.75 9.08
N SER A 23 -0.50 -5.98 9.53
CA SER A 23 0.71 -6.68 9.11
C SER A 23 0.72 -7.01 7.61
N ALA A 24 -0.44 -7.26 7.00
CA ALA A 24 -0.54 -7.42 5.54
C ALA A 24 -0.26 -6.09 4.81
N ALA A 25 -0.79 -4.97 5.32
CA ALA A 25 -0.49 -3.63 4.80
C ALA A 25 1.01 -3.28 4.89
N GLU A 26 1.66 -3.58 6.02
CA GLU A 26 3.11 -3.38 6.20
C GLU A 26 3.93 -4.21 5.20
N GLN A 27 3.53 -5.46 4.95
CA GLN A 27 4.17 -6.31 3.95
C GLN A 27 4.02 -5.78 2.52
N LEU A 28 2.88 -5.16 2.18
CA LEU A 28 2.72 -4.49 0.88
C LEU A 28 3.68 -3.30 0.73
N GLY A 29 3.94 -2.56 1.81
CA GLY A 29 4.97 -1.51 1.83
C GLY A 29 6.38 -2.07 1.60
N GLU A 30 6.70 -3.20 2.23
CA GLU A 30 7.98 -3.88 2.03
C GLU A 30 8.15 -4.39 0.59
N VAL A 31 7.08 -4.85 -0.06
CA VAL A 31 7.10 -5.20 -1.49
C VAL A 31 7.44 -3.98 -2.35
N GLN A 32 6.88 -2.79 -2.05
CA GLN A 32 7.26 -1.55 -2.75
C GLN A 32 8.75 -1.23 -2.57
N ARG A 33 9.29 -1.42 -1.35
CA ARG A 33 10.70 -1.18 -1.06
C ARG A 33 11.63 -2.09 -1.87
N LEU A 34 11.27 -3.36 -2.00
CA LEU A 34 12.05 -4.38 -2.72
C LEU A 34 11.87 -4.31 -4.24
N HIS A 35 10.69 -3.89 -4.71
CA HIS A 35 10.32 -3.85 -6.13
C HIS A 35 9.70 -2.50 -6.52
N PRO A 36 10.48 -1.40 -6.60
CA PRO A 36 9.92 -0.06 -6.80
C PRO A 36 9.15 0.14 -8.11
N HIS A 37 9.41 -0.68 -9.12
CA HIS A 37 8.73 -0.65 -10.43
C HIS A 37 7.27 -1.13 -10.37
N GLU A 38 6.88 -1.84 -9.30
CA GLU A 38 5.53 -2.37 -9.11
C GLU A 38 4.57 -1.36 -8.47
N LEU A 39 5.00 -0.12 -8.18
CA LEU A 39 4.20 0.88 -7.47
C LEU A 39 2.80 1.05 -8.05
N GLN A 40 2.70 1.21 -9.37
CA GLN A 40 1.42 1.40 -10.05
C GLN A 40 0.50 0.19 -9.90
N ASN A 41 1.06 -1.03 -9.98
CA ASN A 41 0.31 -2.28 -9.82
C ASN A 41 -0.21 -2.40 -8.38
N LEU A 42 0.64 -2.12 -7.39
CA LEU A 42 0.24 -2.12 -5.98
C LEU A 42 -0.91 -1.14 -5.72
N LEU A 43 -0.76 0.12 -6.13
CA LEU A 43 -1.78 1.15 -5.92
C LEU A 43 -3.09 0.84 -6.64
N THR A 44 -3.03 0.33 -7.87
CA THR A 44 -4.23 -0.07 -8.64
C THR A 44 -5.02 -1.15 -7.89
N LYS A 45 -4.32 -2.14 -7.33
CA LYS A 45 -4.96 -3.19 -6.52
C LYS A 45 -5.51 -2.65 -5.21
N VAL A 46 -4.74 -1.87 -4.43
CA VAL A 46 -5.23 -1.25 -3.18
C VAL A 46 -6.46 -0.38 -3.43
N HIS A 47 -6.51 0.35 -4.54
CA HIS A 47 -7.65 1.18 -4.92
C HIS A 47 -8.96 0.39 -5.03
N MET A 48 -8.93 -0.87 -5.44
CA MET A 48 -10.12 -1.72 -5.47
C MET A 48 -10.66 -1.96 -4.05
N TYR A 49 -9.79 -2.20 -3.07
CA TYR A 49 -10.18 -2.45 -1.68
C TYR A 49 -10.60 -1.18 -0.92
N LEU A 50 -10.11 -0.01 -1.31
CA LEU A 50 -10.60 1.29 -0.78
C LEU A 50 -12.09 1.51 -1.08
N ARG A 51 -12.64 0.87 -2.12
CA ARG A 51 -14.07 0.94 -2.48
C ARG A 51 -14.90 -0.21 -1.89
N SER A 52 -14.31 -1.01 -0.99
CA SER A 52 -15.02 -2.11 -0.32
C SER A 52 -16.21 -1.58 0.49
N PRO A 53 -17.36 -2.29 0.54
CA PRO A 53 -18.48 -1.94 1.42
C PRO A 53 -18.11 -2.06 2.90
N THR A 54 -17.13 -2.89 3.24
CA THR A 54 -16.67 -3.14 4.61
C THR A 54 -15.78 -1.99 5.11
N TRP A 55 -16.16 -1.38 6.23
CA TRP A 55 -15.41 -0.27 6.83
C TRP A 55 -13.98 -0.67 7.19
N GLU A 56 -13.82 -1.85 7.81
CA GLU A 56 -12.54 -2.38 8.27
C GLU A 56 -11.56 -2.58 7.09
N THR A 57 -12.06 -3.07 5.96
CA THR A 57 -11.30 -3.24 4.72
C THR A 57 -10.83 -1.89 4.18
N ARG A 58 -11.65 -0.84 4.27
CA ARG A 58 -11.25 0.53 3.89
C ARG A 58 -10.13 1.06 4.79
N ILE A 59 -10.23 0.85 6.10
CA ILE A 59 -9.18 1.24 7.05
C ILE A 59 -7.87 0.50 6.76
N ALA A 60 -7.92 -0.82 6.59
CA ALA A 60 -6.74 -1.63 6.26
C ALA A 60 -6.11 -1.22 4.92
N SER A 61 -6.93 -0.91 3.93
CA SER A 61 -6.45 -0.42 2.62
C SER A 61 -5.79 0.95 2.74
N GLY A 62 -6.32 1.85 3.57
CA GLY A 62 -5.67 3.13 3.87
C GLY A 62 -4.29 2.95 4.51
N GLN A 63 -4.17 2.01 5.46
CA GLN A 63 -2.88 1.64 6.05
C GLN A 63 -1.91 1.06 5.01
N ALA A 64 -2.41 0.29 4.04
CA ALA A 64 -1.58 -0.22 2.94
C ALA A 64 -1.07 0.92 2.05
N VAL A 65 -1.90 1.92 1.73
CA VAL A 65 -1.45 3.12 1.00
C VAL A 65 -0.35 3.85 1.77
N GLU A 66 -0.53 4.05 3.08
CA GLU A 66 0.47 4.69 3.94
C GLU A 66 1.79 3.91 3.93
N ALA A 67 1.75 2.59 4.11
CA ALA A 67 2.94 1.73 4.12
C ALA A 67 3.67 1.72 2.77
N ILE A 68 2.93 1.73 1.66
CA ILE A 68 3.50 1.84 0.31
C ILE A 68 4.15 3.21 0.14
N ALA A 69 3.43 4.30 0.46
CA ALA A 69 3.91 5.67 0.27
C ALA A 69 5.18 5.97 1.09
N LYS A 70 5.31 5.41 2.31
CA LYS A 70 6.53 5.51 3.13
C LYS A 70 7.78 4.95 2.45
N ASN A 71 7.62 4.03 1.49
CA ASN A 71 8.71 3.41 0.74
C ASN A 71 8.87 3.99 -0.67
N VAL A 72 8.13 5.04 -1.03
CA VAL A 72 8.31 5.77 -2.30
C VAL A 72 9.26 6.95 -2.06
N PRO A 73 10.32 7.12 -2.87
CA PRO A 73 11.20 8.27 -2.73
C PRO A 73 10.44 9.57 -2.98
N GLN A 74 10.77 10.60 -2.23
CA GLN A 74 10.17 11.93 -2.43
C GLN A 74 10.48 12.42 -3.85
N TRP A 75 9.44 12.82 -4.56
CA TRP A 75 9.60 13.40 -5.89
C TRP A 75 10.19 14.80 -5.78
N GLU A 76 11.37 15.01 -6.37
CA GLU A 76 11.99 16.33 -6.51
C GLU A 76 11.86 16.78 -7.98
N PRO A 77 10.96 17.73 -8.30
CA PRO A 77 10.83 18.24 -9.65
C PRO A 77 12.06 19.06 -10.04
N VAL A 78 12.56 18.81 -11.25
CA VAL A 78 13.69 19.56 -11.82
C VAL A 78 13.28 21.02 -12.01
N GLY A 79 14.01 21.95 -11.38
CA GLY A 79 13.81 23.40 -11.55
C GLY A 79 13.19 24.13 -10.36
N LEU A 80 12.74 23.44 -9.31
CA LEU A 80 12.43 24.09 -8.04
C LEU A 80 13.73 24.32 -7.26
N VAL A 81 14.30 25.51 -7.39
CA VAL A 81 15.35 25.97 -6.46
C VAL A 81 14.72 25.99 -5.07
N LYS A 82 15.18 25.11 -4.16
CA LYS A 82 14.80 25.18 -2.74
C LYS A 82 15.22 26.56 -2.25
N LYS A 83 14.25 27.46 -2.04
CA LYS A 83 14.50 28.74 -1.38
C LYS A 83 14.95 28.37 0.02
N GLY A 84 16.23 28.56 0.31
CA GLY A 84 16.83 28.20 1.61
C GLY A 84 16.06 28.87 2.74
N ASP A 85 15.85 28.10 3.81
CA ASP A 85 15.37 28.59 5.10
C ASP A 85 16.38 29.54 5.75
#